data_AF-A0A075FR89-F1
#
_entry.id   AF-A0A075FR89-F1
#
_cell.length_a   1.000
_cell.length_b   1.000
_cell.length_c   1.000
_cell.angle_alpha   90.00
_cell.angle_beta   90.00
_cell.angle_gamma   90.00
#
_symmetry.space_group_name_H-M   'P 1'
#
loop_
_entity.id
_entity.type
_entity.pdbx_description
1 polymer ?
#
loop_
_entity_poly.entity_id
_entity_poly.type
_entity_poly.pdbx_seq_one_letter_code
_entity_poly.pdbx_strand_id
1 'polypeptide(L)' 'MKNFVGIDAFIQVACPRISTDNQFDKPVLSTPQATALLKLLRNEELDDYFEIPHWL' A
#
# COMPACT_ATOMS: atom_id res chain seq x y z
N MET A 1 -2.14 12.74 -9.42
CA MET A 1 -0.68 12.44 -9.27
C MET A 1 0.17 12.81 -10.49
N LYS A 2 -0.38 13.50 -11.51
CA LYS A 2 0.28 13.74 -12.80
C LYS A 2 1.54 14.63 -12.73
N ASN A 3 1.74 15.34 -11.63
CA ASN A 3 2.89 16.22 -11.41
C ASN A 3 4.07 15.52 -10.69
N PHE A 4 3.89 14.29 -10.21
CA PHE A 4 4.97 13.49 -9.62
C PHE A 4 5.59 12.60 -10.70
N VAL A 5 6.79 12.97 -11.15
CA VAL A 5 7.55 12.26 -12.18
C VAL A 5 8.48 11.23 -11.52
N GLY A 6 8.64 10.06 -12.13
CA GLY A 6 9.52 9.00 -11.63
C GLY A 6 9.00 8.21 -10.42
N ILE A 7 7.73 8.41 -10.03
CA ILE A 7 7.08 7.63 -8.97
C ILE A 7 6.19 6.56 -9.60
N ASP A 8 6.43 5.29 -9.30
CA ASP A 8 5.70 4.16 -9.89
C ASP A 8 4.43 3.77 -9.11
N ALA A 9 4.40 4.02 -7.80
CA ALA A 9 3.26 3.73 -6.92
C ALA A 9 3.21 4.68 -5.71
N PHE A 10 2.04 4.78 -5.07
CA PHE A 10 1.83 5.57 -3.86
C PHE A 10 1.33 4.71 -2.71
N ILE A 11 1.59 5.14 -1.47
CA ILE A 11 1.06 4.51 -0.26
C ILE A 11 0.08 5.48 0.41
N GLN A 12 -1.15 5.03 0.58
CA GLN A 12 -2.24 5.73 1.25
C GLN A 12 -2.20 5.41 2.75
N VAL A 13 -1.78 6.40 3.55
CA VAL A 13 -1.66 6.27 5.02
C VAL A 13 -2.87 6.81 5.79
N ALA A 14 -3.91 7.33 5.12
CA ALA A 14 -5.17 7.69 5.79
C ALA A 14 -6.16 6.51 5.73
N CYS A 15 -7.45 6.76 5.43
CA CYS A 15 -8.44 5.69 5.34
C CYS A 15 -8.07 4.67 4.24
N PRO A 16 -7.94 3.36 4.55
CA PRO A 16 -7.57 2.33 3.58
C PRO A 16 -8.59 2.19 2.44
N ARG A 17 -9.85 2.59 2.67
CA ARG A 17 -10.88 2.62 1.61
C ARG A 17 -10.52 3.54 0.45
N ILE A 18 -9.67 4.55 0.65
CA ILE A 18 -9.27 5.44 -0.44
C ILE A 18 -8.50 4.65 -1.51
N SER A 19 -7.54 3.83 -1.11
CA SER A 19 -6.76 2.96 -2.01
C SER A 19 -7.53 1.74 -2.51
N THR A 20 -8.54 1.27 -1.77
CA THR A 20 -9.30 0.06 -2.13
C THR A 20 -10.50 0.36 -3.02
N ASP A 21 -11.22 1.45 -2.77
CA ASP A 21 -12.54 1.71 -3.37
C ASP A 21 -12.46 2.61 -4.62
N ASN A 22 -11.33 3.29 -4.85
CA ASN A 22 -11.19 4.27 -5.93
C ASN A 22 -10.24 3.78 -7.03
N GLN A 23 -10.43 4.33 -8.23
CA GLN A 23 -9.53 4.11 -9.37
C GLN A 23 -8.50 5.24 -9.48
N PHE A 24 -7.25 4.88 -9.77
CA PHE A 24 -6.14 5.81 -9.93
C PHE A 24 -5.32 5.46 -11.17
N ASP A 25 -4.74 6.49 -11.80
CA ASP A 25 -3.85 6.32 -12.97
C ASP A 25 -2.58 5.50 -12.66
N LYS A 26 -2.18 5.45 -11.38
CA LYS A 26 -1.03 4.70 -10.87
C LYS A 26 -1.46 3.90 -9.64
N PRO A 27 -0.80 2.76 -9.33
CA PRO A 27 -1.11 1.98 -8.14
C PRO A 27 -1.06 2.82 -6.86
N VAL A 28 -2.10 2.72 -6.04
CA VAL A 28 -2.17 3.29 -4.70
C VAL A 28 -2.47 2.17 -3.72
N LEU A 29 -1.54 1.90 -2.80
CA LEU A 29 -1.59 0.81 -1.85
C LEU A 29 -2.02 1.33 -0.49
N SER A 30 -2.83 0.58 0.25
CA SER A 30 -3.01 0.80 1.69
C SER A 30 -1.72 0.44 2.44
N THR A 31 -1.56 0.90 3.68
CA THR A 31 -0.43 0.51 4.53
C THR A 31 -0.27 -1.02 4.64
N PRO A 32 -1.33 -1.83 4.88
CA PRO A 32 -1.23 -3.29 4.84
C PRO A 32 -0.68 -3.85 3.52
N GLN A 33 -1.18 -3.36 2.39
CA GLN A 33 -0.76 -3.83 1.07
C GLN A 33 0.70 -3.47 0.78
N ALA A 34 1.15 -2.28 1.18
CA ALA A 34 2.53 -1.86 1.04
C ALA A 34 3.48 -2.69 1.91
N THR A 35 3.10 -2.99 3.14
CA THR A 35 3.87 -3.88 4.03
C THR A 35 4.00 -5.27 3.44
N ALA A 36 2.91 -5.87 2.95
CA ALA A 36 2.93 -7.17 2.30
C ALA A 36 3.84 -7.18 1.06
N LEU A 37 3.79 -6.13 0.24
CA LEU A 37 4.66 -6.00 -0.93
C LEU A 37 6.15 -5.94 -0.52
N LEU A 38 6.50 -5.16 0.51
CA LEU A 38 7.88 -5.09 1.00
C LEU A 38 8.39 -6.43 1.51
N LYS A 39 7.55 -7.19 2.23
CA LYS A 39 7.88 -8.55 2.68
C LYS A 39 8.11 -9.50 1.51
N LEU A 40 7.22 -9.48 0.51
CA LEU A 40 7.35 -10.29 -0.70
C LEU A 40 8.65 -9.97 -1.46
N LEU A 41 9.00 -8.68 -1.60
CA LEU A 41 10.24 -8.26 -2.24
C LEU A 41 11.50 -8.67 -1.47
N ARG A 42 11.38 -8.86 -0.14
CA ARG A 42 12.45 -9.34 0.74
C ARG A 42 12.46 -10.86 0.90
N ASN A 43 11.54 -11.57 0.24
CA ASN A 43 11.34 -13.01 0.39
C ASN A 43 11.06 -13.41 1.85
N GLU A 44 10.31 -12.58 2.58
CA GLU A 44 9.79 -12.84 3.92
C GLU A 44 8.40 -13.49 3.83
N GLU A 45 7.98 -14.21 4.88
CA GLU A 45 6.62 -14.75 4.96
C GLU A 45 5.58 -13.63 5.10
N LEU A 46 4.44 -13.80 4.42
CA LEU A 46 3.32 -12.88 4.49
C LEU A 46 2.46 -13.22 5.72
N ASP A 47 2.24 -12.23 6.57
CA ASP A 47 1.34 -12.38 7.73
C ASP A 47 -0.13 -12.25 7.27
N ASP A 48 -1.04 -12.69 8.12
CA ASP A 48 -2.47 -12.45 7.91
C ASP A 48 -2.77 -10.94 7.96
N TYR A 49 -3.67 -10.49 7.07
CA TYR A 49 -3.99 -9.07 6.86
C TYR A 49 -4.36 -8.31 8.15
N PHE A 50 -4.91 -9.00 9.15
CA PHE A 50 -5.35 -8.42 10.43
C PHE A 50 -4.30 -8.47 11.54
N GLU A 51 -3.13 -9.07 11.31
CA GLU A 51 -2.06 -9.16 12.31
C GLU A 51 -1.12 -7.96 12.28
N ILE A 52 -1.27 -7.09 11.29
CA ILE A 52 -0.47 -5.88 11.17
C ILE A 52 -0.85 -4.93 12.32
N PRO A 53 0.12 -4.45 13.12
CA PRO A 53 -0.15 -3.48 14.17
C PRO A 53 -0.88 -2.28 13.58
N HIS A 54 -2.05 -1.95 14.15
CA HIS A 54 -2.84 -0.76 13.81
C HIS A 54 -2.13 0.51 14.31
N TRP A 55 -0.86 0.72 13.95
CA TRP A 55 -0.14 1.92 14.34
C TRP A 55 -0.54 3.07 13.40
N LEU A 56 -1.78 3.51 13.61
CA LEU A 56 -2.35 4.84 13.41
C LEU A 56 -3.26 5.15 14.60
#